data_AF-A0A9X1ACD3-F1
#
_entry.id   AF-A0A9X1ACD3-F1
#
_cell.length_a   1.000
_cell.length_b   1.000
_cell.length_c   1.000
_cell.angle_alpha   90.00
_cell.angle_beta   90.00
_cell.angle_gamma   90.00
#
_symmetry.space_group_name_H-M   'P 1'
#
loop_
_entity.id
_entity.type
_entity.pdbx_description
1 polymer ?
#
loop_
_entity_poly.entity_id
_entity_poly.type
_entity_poly.pdbx_seq_one_letter_code
_entity_poly.pdbx_strand_id
1 'polypeptide(L)' 'MTDVPNKPLDPRIAFVQRLAKETNITEEQARKLIALIGYEWSSLVREATLLAKKK' A
#
# COMPACT_ATOMS: atom_id res chain seq x y z
N MET A 1 -26.22 -13.49 12.36
CA MET A 1 -25.08 -12.56 12.50
C MET A 1 -24.16 -12.79 11.32
N THR A 2 -23.85 -11.75 10.57
CA THR A 2 -23.17 -11.78 9.27
C THR A 2 -21.90 -12.62 9.26
N ASP A 3 -21.87 -13.57 8.32
CA ASP A 3 -20.68 -14.21 7.77
C ASP A 3 -19.66 -13.11 7.42
N VAL A 4 -18.64 -12.95 8.24
CA VAL A 4 -17.43 -12.26 7.80
C VAL A 4 -16.62 -13.31 7.06
N PRO A 5 -16.55 -13.28 5.72
CA PRO A 5 -15.64 -14.18 5.04
C PRO A 5 -14.24 -13.82 5.53
N ASN A 6 -13.66 -14.72 6.32
CA ASN A 6 -12.25 -14.73 6.67
C ASN A 6 -11.47 -15.06 5.39
N LYS A 7 -11.57 -14.17 4.40
CA LYS A 7 -10.88 -14.31 3.13
C LYS A 7 -9.42 -14.02 3.45
N PRO A 8 -8.49 -14.94 3.18
CA PRO A 8 -7.08 -14.61 3.28
C PRO A 8 -6.87 -13.36 2.42
N LEU A 9 -6.49 -12.26 3.06
CA LEU A 9 -6.18 -11.02 2.36
C LEU A 9 -5.11 -11.39 1.35
N ASP A 10 -5.42 -11.23 0.07
CA ASP A 10 -4.47 -11.45 -1.01
C ASP A 10 -3.15 -10.79 -0.59
N PRO A 11 -2.00 -11.48 -0.62
CA PRO A 11 -0.76 -10.94 -0.07
C PRO A 11 -0.40 -9.58 -0.70
N ARG A 12 -0.88 -9.34 -1.92
CA ARG A 12 -0.81 -8.05 -2.62
C ARG A 12 -1.66 -6.95 -1.98
N ILE A 13 -2.86 -7.27 -1.49
CA ILE A 13 -3.73 -6.33 -0.77
C ILE A 13 -3.12 -5.98 0.58
N ALA A 14 -2.64 -6.98 1.32
CA ALA A 14 -1.97 -6.73 2.61
C ALA A 14 -0.73 -5.84 2.45
N PHE A 15 0.04 -6.03 1.37
CA PHE A 15 1.21 -5.22 1.05
C PHE A 15 0.85 -3.76 0.74
N VAL A 16 -0.19 -3.53 -0.08
CA VAL A 16 -0.71 -2.19 -0.40
C VAL A 16 -1.19 -1.47 0.87
N GLN A 17 -1.97 -2.16 1.72
CA GLN A 17 -2.51 -1.60 2.96
C GLN A 17 -1.40 -1.22 3.93
N ARG A 18 -0.39 -2.09 4.07
CA ARG A 18 0.78 -1.81 4.89
C ARG A 18 1.50 -0.56 4.41
N LEU A 19 1.77 -0.45 3.10
CA LEU A 19 2.46 0.71 2.53
C LEU A 19 1.67 1.99 2.78
N ALA A 20 0.37 1.98 2.48
CA ALA A 20 -0.53 3.11 2.70
C ALA A 20 -0.53 3.56 4.17
N LYS A 21 -0.62 2.61 5.10
CA LYS A 21 -0.65 2.87 6.55
C LYS A 21 0.68 3.43 7.07
N GLU A 22 1.82 2.87 6.66
CA GLU A 22 3.13 3.32 7.16
C GLU A 22 3.55 4.69 6.60
N THR A 23 3.06 5.05 5.41
CA THR A 23 3.52 6.26 4.69
C THR A 23 2.45 7.35 4.59
N ASN A 24 1.26 7.10 5.14
CA ASN A 24 0.12 8.02 5.15
C ASN A 24 -0.37 8.44 3.75
N ILE A 25 -0.24 7.55 2.77
CA ILE A 25 -0.79 7.73 1.41
C ILE A 25 -2.05 6.87 1.24
N THR A 26 -2.83 7.13 0.19
CA THR A 26 -4.00 6.29 -0.11
C THR A 26 -3.58 4.97 -0.76
N GLU A 27 -4.41 3.93 -0.60
CA GLU A 27 -4.19 2.62 -1.22
C GLU A 27 -4.06 2.70 -2.76
N GLU A 28 -4.71 3.69 -3.38
CA GLU A 28 -4.60 3.92 -4.82
C GLU A 28 -3.21 4.46 -5.20
N GLN A 29 -2.66 5.38 -4.41
CA GLN A 29 -1.29 5.88 -4.59
C GLN A 29 -0.27 4.76 -4.35
N ALA A 30 -0.47 3.94 -3.32
CA ALA A 30 0.36 2.78 -3.06
C ALA A 30 0.35 1.78 -4.23
N ARG A 31 -0.83 1.48 -4.80
CA ARG A 31 -0.95 0.63 -6.01
C ARG A 31 -0.22 1.23 -7.22
N LYS A 32 -0.34 2.54 -7.44
CA LYS A 32 0.36 3.24 -8.53
C LYS A 32 1.87 3.18 -8.35
N LEU A 33 2.37 3.41 -7.14
CA LEU A 33 3.80 3.27 -6.84
C LEU A 33 4.29 1.85 -7.10
N ILE A 34 3.58 0.83 -6.62
CA ILE A 34 3.93 -0.57 -6.85
C ILE A 34 3.94 -0.90 -8.35
N ALA A 35 3.00 -0.37 -9.12
CA ALA A 35 2.97 -0.55 -10.58
C ALA A 35 4.13 0.16 -11.30
N LEU A 36 4.65 1.26 -10.75
CA LEU A 36 5.73 2.05 -11.34
C LEU A 36 7.12 1.51 -11.02
N ILE A 37 7.38 1.14 -9.76
CA ILE A 37 8.72 0.77 -9.28
C ILE A 37 8.84 -0.68 -8.80
N GLY A 38 7.74 -1.45 -8.83
CA GLY A 38 7.70 -2.83 -8.36
C GLY A 38 7.46 -2.97 -6.86
N TYR A 39 7.84 -4.12 -6.31
CA TYR A 39 7.56 -4.53 -4.93
C TYR A 39 8.72 -4.26 -3.95
N GLU A 40 9.71 -3.46 -4.34
CA GLU A 40 10.87 -3.14 -3.49
C GLU A 40 10.48 -2.18 -2.37
N TRP A 41 10.40 -2.72 -1.14
CA TRP A 41 9.85 -2.02 0.03
C TRP A 41 10.58 -0.71 0.36
N SER A 42 11.92 -0.71 0.37
CA SER A 42 12.70 0.49 0.69
C SER A 42 12.46 1.63 -0.29
N SER A 43 12.34 1.30 -1.59
CA SER A 43 12.03 2.27 -2.64
C SER A 43 10.60 2.78 -2.50
N LEU A 44 9.65 1.88 -2.23
CA LEU A 44 8.24 2.22 -2.03
C LEU A 44 8.03 3.16 -0.84
N VAL A 45 8.62 2.86 0.32
CA VAL A 45 8.50 3.69 1.52
C VAL A 45 9.07 5.09 1.27
N ARG A 46 10.21 5.19 0.58
CA ARG A 46 10.84 6.46 0.25
C ARG A 46 9.94 7.30 -0.66
N GLU A 47 9.51 6.73 -1.78
CA GLU A 47 8.68 7.43 -2.75
C GLU A 47 7.31 7.80 -2.17
N ALA A 48 6.70 6.89 -1.40
CA ALA A 48 5.44 7.14 -0.72
C ALA A 48 5.55 8.24 0.34
N THR A 49 6.66 8.29 1.10
CA THR A 49 6.91 9.36 2.07
C THR A 49 7.10 10.71 1.39
N LEU A 50 7.80 10.74 0.24
CA LEU A 50 7.94 11.96 -0.56
C LEU A 50 6.58 12.41 -1.12
N LEU A 51 5.75 11.46 -1.55
CA LEU A 51 4.41 11.72 -2.03
C LEU A 51 3.49 12.27 -0.93
N ALA A 52 3.55 11.72 0.28
CA ALA A 52 2.79 12.20 1.43
C ALA A 52 3.16 13.64 1.83
N LYS A 53 4.43 14.03 1.67
CA LYS A 53 4.92 15.39 1.95
C LYS A 53 4.56 16.42 0.88
N LYS A 54 4.18 15.99 -0.33
CA LYS A 54 3.81 16.86 -1.45
C LYS A 54 2.32 17.22 -1.46
N LYS A 55 1.54 16.73 -0.50
CA LYS A 55 0.10 16.96 -0.39
C LYS A 55 -0.23 18.16 0.49
#